data_AF-A0A7Z9UDQ6-F1
#
_entry.id   AF-A0A7Z9UDQ6-F1
#
_cell.length_a   1.000
_cell.length_b   1.000
_cell.length_c   1.000
_cell.angle_alpha   90.00
_cell.angle_beta   90.00
_cell.angle_gamma   90.00
#
_symmetry.space_group_name_H-M   'P 1'
#
loop_
_entity.id
_entity.type
_entity.pdbx_description
1 polymer ?
#
loop_
_entity_poly.entity_id
_entity_poly.type
_entity_poly.pdbx_seq_one_letter_code
_entity_poly.pdbx_strand_id
1 'polypeptide(L)'
;MLFSVFTLESLIDASGFVPRAVCGSWTKGEVILNNAADLAVALAYLVLPFVLTRLQRRRPDLPFSWILVVFGLFIVTCGATHLMEIVLFYHPVYRLAGLIKVLTALASWAAVIALIKISPALQALRSPQELEALNAELALEVEQRRKAEEQKEVLLRELHHRVKNNLQMVSSLLQLQENSSNPDDRSVLKESRDRVRALALVHESIYQSSDLSG
;
A
#
# COMPACT_ATOMS: atom_id res chain seq x y z
N MET A 1 5.64 13.18 51.08
CA MET A 1 4.80 14.38 50.87
C MET A 1 4.22 14.52 49.45
N LEU A 2 4.78 13.91 48.39
CA LEU A 2 4.19 14.01 47.04
C LEU A 2 2.94 13.13 46.82
N PHE A 3 2.79 12.03 47.56
CA PHE A 3 1.68 11.07 47.36
C PHE A 3 0.32 11.53 47.91
N SER A 4 0.25 12.50 48.84
CA SER A 4 -1.02 12.98 49.38
C SER A 4 -1.74 14.00 48.49
N VAL A 5 -1.08 14.49 47.43
CA VAL A 5 -1.64 15.51 46.51
C VAL A 5 -2.46 14.87 45.38
N PHE A 6 -2.25 13.59 45.08
CA PHE A 6 -2.85 12.90 43.92
C PHE A 6 -3.92 11.86 44.30
N THR A 7 -4.51 11.94 45.49
CA THR A 7 -5.69 11.13 45.79
C THR A 7 -6.90 11.62 44.98
N LEU A 8 -7.85 10.74 44.66
CA LEU A 8 -9.06 11.15 43.93
C LEU A 8 -9.83 12.24 44.69
N GLU A 9 -9.91 12.11 46.02
CA GLU A 9 -10.53 13.11 46.91
C GLU A 9 -9.83 14.47 46.83
N SER A 10 -8.49 14.51 46.82
CA SER A 10 -7.75 15.78 46.73
C SER A 10 -7.89 16.47 45.35
N LEU A 11 -8.12 15.70 44.28
CA LEU A 11 -8.30 16.23 42.92
C LEU A 11 -9.69 16.84 42.70
N ILE A 12 -10.73 16.26 43.31
CA ILE A 12 -12.11 16.76 43.25
C ILE A 12 -12.46 17.71 44.40
N ASP A 13 -11.53 17.93 45.33
CA ASP A 13 -11.74 18.88 46.42
C ASP A 13 -11.80 20.31 45.88
N ALA A 14 -12.97 20.91 46.08
CA ALA A 14 -13.33 22.27 45.69
C ALA A 14 -13.08 23.29 46.81
N SER A 15 -12.60 22.85 47.99
CA SER A 15 -12.36 23.73 49.13
C SER A 15 -11.40 24.87 48.79
N GLY A 16 -11.73 26.08 49.23
CA GLY A 16 -10.94 27.28 48.97
C GLY A 16 -11.10 27.90 47.57
N PHE A 17 -11.98 27.36 46.72
CA PHE A 17 -12.28 27.90 45.40
C PHE A 17 -13.75 28.27 45.23
N VAL A 18 -14.03 29.21 44.33
CA VAL A 18 -15.38 29.73 44.05
C VAL A 18 -15.81 29.30 42.64
N PRO A 19 -17.04 28.78 42.45
CA PRO A 19 -17.55 28.40 41.13
C PRO A 19 -17.61 29.60 40.17
N ARG A 20 -17.43 29.35 38.86
CA ARG A 20 -17.49 30.44 37.87
C ARG A 20 -18.90 31.05 37.74
N ALA A 21 -19.95 30.25 37.98
CA ALA A 21 -21.34 30.70 37.92
C ALA A 21 -21.66 31.87 38.86
N VAL A 22 -20.94 32.00 39.99
CA VAL A 22 -21.13 33.09 40.95
C VAL A 22 -20.12 34.24 40.76
N CYS A 23 -19.13 34.04 39.89
CA CYS A 23 -18.15 35.06 39.50
C CYS A 23 -18.64 35.80 38.25
N GLY A 24 -19.31 36.93 38.45
CA GLY A 24 -19.78 37.83 37.38
C GLY A 24 -21.30 37.81 37.15
N SER A 25 -21.77 38.71 36.27
CA SER A 25 -23.20 38.88 35.96
C SER A 25 -23.58 38.12 34.67
N TRP A 26 -23.66 36.79 34.76
CA TRP A 26 -24.01 35.94 33.61
C TRP A 26 -25.50 36.02 33.27
N THR A 27 -25.81 36.31 32.02
CA THR A 27 -27.16 36.17 31.47
C THR A 27 -27.45 34.71 31.11
N LYS A 28 -28.73 34.33 31.10
CA LYS A 28 -29.15 32.98 30.69
C LYS A 28 -28.67 32.64 29.27
N GLY A 29 -28.65 33.62 28.37
CA GLY A 29 -28.19 33.44 26.99
C GLY A 29 -26.71 33.10 26.92
N GLU A 30 -25.87 33.80 27.67
CA GLU A 30 -24.41 33.54 27.71
C GLU A 30 -24.09 32.16 28.28
N VAL A 31 -24.78 31.74 29.36
CA VAL A 31 -24.57 30.41 29.95
C VAL A 31 -24.93 29.31 28.97
N ILE A 32 -26.10 29.42 28.31
CA ILE A 32 -26.54 28.44 27.31
C ILE A 32 -25.55 28.39 26.16
N LEU A 33 -25.12 29.55 25.64
CA LEU A 33 -24.20 29.62 24.51
C LEU A 33 -22.87 28.92 24.80
N ASN A 34 -22.23 29.24 25.94
CA ASN A 34 -20.94 28.66 26.30
C ASN A 34 -21.06 27.16 26.56
N ASN A 35 -22.02 26.73 27.40
CA ASN A 35 -22.18 25.31 27.72
C ASN A 35 -22.59 24.47 26.51
N ALA A 36 -23.44 25.00 25.64
CA ALA A 36 -23.82 24.29 24.41
C ALA A 36 -22.64 24.18 23.44
N ALA A 37 -21.81 25.21 23.31
CA ALA A 37 -20.61 25.17 22.49
C ALA A 37 -19.60 24.15 23.02
N ASP A 38 -19.29 24.17 24.34
CA ASP A 38 -18.38 23.20 24.96
C ASP A 38 -18.90 21.77 24.83
N LEU A 39 -20.21 21.56 25.00
CA LEU A 39 -20.83 20.25 24.83
C LEU A 39 -20.73 19.77 23.38
N ALA A 40 -20.99 20.65 22.41
CA ALA A 40 -20.88 20.31 21.00
C ALA A 40 -19.45 19.90 20.61
N VAL A 41 -18.44 20.64 21.09
CA VAL A 41 -17.03 20.31 20.85
C VAL A 41 -16.66 18.99 21.54
N ALA A 42 -17.05 18.80 22.80
CA ALA A 42 -16.81 17.56 23.53
C ALA A 42 -17.41 16.33 22.80
N LEU A 43 -18.64 16.43 22.30
CA LEU A 43 -19.29 15.37 21.53
C LEU A 43 -18.54 15.08 20.23
N ALA A 44 -18.12 16.10 19.49
CA ALA A 44 -17.30 15.92 18.29
C ALA A 44 -15.99 15.17 18.60
N TYR A 45 -15.34 15.50 19.71
CA TYR A 45 -14.11 14.85 20.17
C TYR A 45 -14.32 13.42 20.72
N LEU A 46 -15.55 13.02 21.06
CA LEU A 46 -15.88 11.61 21.33
C LEU A 46 -16.13 10.81 20.04
N VAL A 47 -16.71 11.46 19.02
CA VAL A 47 -17.02 10.81 17.73
C VAL A 47 -15.75 10.60 16.87
N LEU A 48 -14.84 11.58 16.84
CA LEU A 48 -13.63 11.51 16.00
C LEU A 48 -12.76 10.26 16.26
N PRO A 49 -12.40 9.90 17.52
CA PRO A 49 -11.64 8.68 17.81
C PRO A 49 -12.35 7.39 17.34
N PHE A 50 -13.68 7.35 17.40
CA PHE A 50 -14.46 6.23 16.87
C PHE A 50 -14.33 6.12 15.35
N VAL A 51 -14.38 7.24 14.63
CA VAL A 51 -14.16 7.30 13.18
C VAL A 51 -12.73 6.84 12.83
N LEU A 52 -11.71 7.33 13.56
CA LEU A 52 -10.32 6.93 13.36
C LEU A 52 -10.11 5.43 13.61
N THR A 53 -10.70 4.88 14.68
CA THR A 53 -10.62 3.45 14.99
C THR A 53 -11.30 2.60 13.91
N ARG A 54 -12.46 3.05 13.40
CA ARG A 54 -13.15 2.38 12.29
C ARG A 54 -12.31 2.40 11.01
N LEU A 55 -11.68 3.52 10.69
CA LEU A 55 -10.77 3.65 9.54
C LEU A 55 -9.60 2.68 9.66
N GLN A 56 -8.94 2.64 10.82
CA GLN A 56 -7.82 1.73 11.09
C GLN A 56 -8.23 0.25 10.95
N ARG A 57 -9.43 -0.13 11.41
CA ARG A 57 -9.94 -1.50 11.26
C ARG A 57 -10.33 -1.84 9.81
N ARG A 58 -10.74 -0.85 9.02
CA ARG A 58 -11.15 -1.05 7.61
C ARG A 58 -9.96 -1.03 6.65
N ARG A 59 -8.85 -0.38 7.03
CA ARG A 59 -7.63 -0.24 6.23
C ARG A 59 -6.40 -0.63 7.08
N PRO A 60 -6.19 -1.95 7.32
CA PRO A 60 -5.05 -2.43 8.10
C PRO A 60 -3.70 -2.18 7.41
N ASP A 61 -3.73 -1.92 6.10
CA ASP A 61 -2.59 -1.56 5.25
C ASP A 61 -2.13 -0.10 5.41
N LEU A 62 -2.79 0.70 6.25
CA LEU A 62 -2.39 2.09 6.48
C LEU A 62 -0.98 2.17 7.06
N PRO A 63 -0.06 2.89 6.39
CA PRO A 63 1.26 3.10 6.93
C PRO A 63 1.14 3.95 8.21
N PHE A 64 1.95 3.61 9.22
CA PHE A 64 2.02 4.32 10.49
C PHE A 64 0.71 4.41 11.29
N SER A 65 -0.16 3.40 11.21
CA SER A 65 -1.47 3.39 11.90
C SER A 65 -1.45 3.71 13.41
N TRP A 66 -0.32 3.50 14.10
CA TRP A 66 -0.10 3.93 15.49
C TRP A 66 -0.30 5.45 15.69
N ILE A 67 -0.05 6.27 14.67
CA ILE A 67 -0.21 7.73 14.76
C ILE A 67 -1.68 8.09 14.96
N LEU A 68 -2.60 7.34 14.36
CA LEU A 68 -4.04 7.54 14.54
C LEU A 68 -4.46 7.33 16.01
N VAL A 69 -3.76 6.46 16.73
CA VAL A 69 -3.98 6.24 18.17
C VAL A 69 -3.48 7.43 18.99
N VAL A 70 -2.30 7.98 18.65
CA VAL A 70 -1.76 9.18 19.31
C VAL A 70 -2.68 10.39 19.10
N PHE A 71 -3.16 10.59 17.87
CA PHE A 71 -4.17 11.61 17.57
C PHE A 71 -5.49 11.35 18.28
N GLY A 72 -5.96 10.10 18.31
CA GLY A 72 -7.16 9.71 19.04
C GLY A 72 -7.06 10.05 20.53
N LEU A 73 -5.93 9.73 21.18
CA LEU A 73 -5.68 10.07 22.58
C LEU A 73 -5.64 11.59 22.80
N PHE A 74 -4.92 12.33 21.94
CA PHE A 74 -4.89 13.79 21.98
C PHE A 74 -6.30 14.40 21.87
N ILE A 75 -7.11 13.96 20.91
CA ILE A 75 -8.49 14.43 20.70
C ILE A 75 -9.36 14.14 21.94
N VAL A 76 -9.27 12.94 22.54
CA VAL A 76 -10.03 12.61 23.76
C VAL A 76 -9.64 13.52 24.92
N THR A 77 -8.34 13.76 25.12
CA THR A 77 -7.88 14.65 26.21
C THR A 77 -8.31 16.12 26.00
N CYS A 78 -8.38 16.60 24.76
CA CYS A 78 -9.00 17.89 24.43
C CYS A 78 -10.52 17.89 24.67
N GLY A 79 -11.21 16.77 24.40
CA GLY A 79 -12.63 16.61 24.72
C GLY A 79 -12.90 16.75 26.21
N ALA A 80 -12.05 16.12 27.02
CA ALA A 80 -12.12 16.21 28.47
C ALA A 80 -11.97 17.66 28.97
N THR A 81 -11.16 18.51 28.32
CA THR A 81 -11.05 19.93 28.74
C THR A 81 -12.35 20.71 28.54
N HIS A 82 -13.11 20.44 27.47
CA HIS A 82 -14.40 21.11 27.23
C HIS A 82 -15.49 20.65 28.20
N LEU A 83 -15.56 19.34 28.47
CA LEU A 83 -16.44 18.82 29.52
C LEU A 83 -16.09 19.44 30.88
N MET A 84 -14.79 19.62 31.14
CA MET A 84 -14.31 20.20 32.38
C MET A 84 -14.69 21.68 32.53
N GLU A 85 -14.73 22.47 31.46
CA GLU A 85 -15.18 23.87 31.54
C GLU A 85 -16.66 23.97 31.95
N ILE A 86 -17.52 23.06 31.45
CA ILE A 86 -18.92 22.97 31.89
C ILE A 86 -18.99 22.61 33.38
N VAL A 87 -18.20 21.63 33.83
CA VAL A 87 -18.16 21.23 35.25
C VAL A 87 -17.64 22.38 36.12
N LEU A 88 -16.55 23.04 35.72
CA LEU A 88 -15.94 24.18 36.42
C LEU A 88 -16.90 25.37 36.57
N PHE A 89 -17.87 25.49 35.64
CA PHE A 89 -18.90 26.52 35.76
C PHE A 89 -19.71 26.36 37.05
N TYR A 90 -20.06 25.12 37.43
CA TYR A 90 -20.90 24.82 38.58
C TYR A 90 -20.12 24.34 39.81
N HIS A 91 -18.98 23.68 39.62
CA HIS A 91 -18.16 23.06 40.66
C HIS A 91 -16.68 23.43 40.47
N PRO A 92 -16.03 24.16 41.40
CA PRO A 92 -14.70 24.73 41.20
C PRO A 92 -13.58 23.71 41.46
N VAL A 93 -13.63 22.56 40.79
CA VAL A 93 -12.67 21.46 40.88
C VAL A 93 -11.41 21.72 40.04
N TYR A 94 -10.74 22.85 40.31
CA TYR A 94 -9.61 23.36 39.52
C TYR A 94 -8.38 22.45 39.52
N ARG A 95 -8.18 21.63 40.55
CA ARG A 95 -7.05 20.70 40.64
C ARG A 95 -7.16 19.59 39.59
N LEU A 96 -8.33 18.95 39.49
CA LEU A 96 -8.62 18.00 38.40
C LEU A 96 -8.48 18.66 37.03
N ALA A 97 -8.95 19.91 36.88
CA ALA A 97 -8.85 20.61 35.61
C ALA A 97 -7.40 20.88 35.20
N GLY A 98 -6.56 21.24 36.17
CA GLY A 98 -5.11 21.39 35.97
C GLY A 98 -4.47 20.08 35.53
N LEU A 99 -4.82 18.96 36.14
CA LEU A 99 -4.32 17.64 35.73
C LEU A 99 -4.72 17.30 34.30
N ILE A 100 -6.00 17.48 33.93
CA ILE A 100 -6.47 17.26 32.56
C ILE A 100 -5.68 18.16 31.59
N LYS A 101 -5.48 19.44 31.91
CA LYS A 101 -4.70 20.38 31.07
C LYS A 101 -3.24 19.91 30.89
N VAL A 102 -2.59 19.39 31.94
CA VAL A 102 -1.24 18.82 31.84
C VAL A 102 -1.23 17.58 30.94
N LEU A 103 -2.18 16.67 31.10
CA LEU A 103 -2.30 15.47 30.25
C LEU A 103 -2.52 15.85 28.79
N THR A 104 -3.41 16.82 28.52
CA THR A 104 -3.66 17.34 27.17
C THR A 104 -2.43 18.01 26.58
N ALA A 105 -1.65 18.76 27.37
CA ALA A 105 -0.39 19.36 26.91
C ALA A 105 0.63 18.30 26.51
N LEU A 106 0.78 17.25 27.32
CA LEU A 106 1.66 16.11 27.01
C LEU A 106 1.21 15.37 25.75
N ALA A 107 -0.09 15.09 25.61
CA ALA A 107 -0.65 14.43 24.43
C ALA A 107 -0.48 15.29 23.16
N SER A 108 -0.70 16.60 23.27
CA SER A 108 -0.48 17.57 22.18
C SER A 108 0.97 17.54 21.68
N TRP A 109 1.94 17.63 22.59
CA TRP A 109 3.35 17.60 22.23
C TRP A 109 3.78 16.24 21.69
N ALA A 110 3.23 15.14 22.22
CA ALA A 110 3.44 13.82 21.65
C ALA A 110 2.94 13.72 20.20
N ALA A 111 1.76 14.29 19.88
CA ALA A 111 1.23 14.35 18.52
C ALA A 111 2.13 15.19 17.59
N VAL A 112 2.64 16.34 18.05
CA VAL A 112 3.60 17.17 17.30
C VAL A 112 4.88 16.40 16.98
N ILE A 113 5.49 15.76 17.99
CA ILE A 113 6.72 14.98 17.80
C ILE A 113 6.48 13.81 16.84
N ALA A 114 5.33 13.13 16.95
CA ALA A 114 4.96 12.05 16.05
C ALA A 114 4.86 12.55 14.59
N LEU A 115 4.21 13.69 14.35
CA LEU A 115 4.11 14.31 13.02
C LEU A 115 5.47 14.73 12.44
N ILE A 116 6.35 15.29 13.25
CA ILE A 116 7.68 15.69 12.77
C ILE A 116 8.49 14.45 12.35
N LYS A 117 8.43 13.37 13.14
CA LYS A 117 9.16 12.12 12.84
C LYS A 117 8.66 11.41 11.58
N ILE A 118 7.36 11.45 11.32
CA ILE A 118 6.75 10.75 10.18
C ILE A 118 6.80 11.56 8.88
N SER A 119 6.85 12.89 8.96
CA SER A 119 6.89 13.80 7.81
C SER A 119 7.87 13.40 6.70
N PRO A 120 9.16 13.10 6.98
CA PRO A 120 10.09 12.69 5.92
C PRO A 120 9.69 11.37 5.27
N ALA A 121 9.12 10.44 6.05
CA ALA A 121 8.66 9.16 5.53
C ALA A 121 7.40 9.29 4.67
N LEU A 122 6.52 10.25 4.97
CA LEU A 122 5.35 10.56 4.13
C LEU A 122 5.76 11.14 2.78
N GLN A 123 6.79 11.98 2.75
CA GLN A 123 7.30 12.57 1.51
C GLN A 123 8.01 11.55 0.60
N ALA A 124 8.51 10.45 1.18
CA ALA A 124 9.10 9.35 0.42
C ALA A 124 8.06 8.42 -0.25
N LEU A 125 6.77 8.56 0.10
CA LEU A 125 5.72 7.81 -0.55
C LEU A 125 5.48 8.37 -1.95
N ARG A 126 5.35 7.46 -2.94
CA ARG A 126 4.97 7.87 -4.30
C ARG A 126 3.58 8.46 -4.30
N SER A 127 3.39 9.50 -5.08
CA SER A 127 2.06 10.09 -5.26
C SER A 127 1.15 9.14 -6.05
N PRO A 128 -0.19 9.23 -5.91
CA PRO A 128 -1.12 8.46 -6.73
C PRO A 128 -0.89 8.64 -8.23
N GLN A 129 -0.53 9.85 -8.66
CA GLN A 129 -0.26 10.18 -10.06
C GLN A 129 1.01 9.48 -10.58
N GLU A 130 2.07 9.45 -9.76
CA GLU A 130 3.29 8.71 -10.09
C GLU A 130 3.05 7.20 -10.20
N LEU A 131 2.21 6.66 -9.31
CA LEU A 131 1.83 5.25 -9.35
C LEU A 131 1.03 4.92 -10.61
N GLU A 132 0.09 5.77 -11.01
CA GLU A 132 -0.67 5.62 -12.26
C GLU A 132 0.24 5.71 -13.49
N ALA A 133 1.17 6.68 -13.51
CA ALA A 133 2.14 6.82 -14.59
C ALA A 133 3.03 5.58 -14.71
N LEU A 134 3.55 5.07 -13.59
CA LEU A 134 4.38 3.87 -13.56
C LEU A 134 3.59 2.62 -14.01
N ASN A 135 2.33 2.51 -13.60
CA ASN A 135 1.47 1.40 -14.05
C ASN A 135 1.19 1.49 -15.57
N ALA A 136 1.01 2.69 -16.11
CA ALA A 136 0.82 2.89 -17.54
C ALA A 136 2.10 2.57 -18.34
N GLU A 137 3.26 2.97 -17.83
CA GLU A 137 4.56 2.62 -18.41
C GLU A 137 4.80 1.10 -18.37
N LEU A 138 4.51 0.46 -17.23
CA LEU A 138 4.62 -0.98 -17.09
C LEU A 138 3.68 -1.72 -18.06
N ALA A 139 2.45 -1.24 -18.22
CA ALA A 139 1.50 -1.80 -19.17
C ALA A 139 2.01 -1.71 -20.62
N LEU A 140 2.68 -0.61 -20.99
CA LEU A 140 3.31 -0.46 -22.30
C LEU A 140 4.48 -1.44 -22.47
N GLU A 141 5.35 -1.58 -21.47
CA GLU A 141 6.48 -2.50 -21.53
C GLU A 141 6.00 -3.95 -21.67
N VAL A 142 4.97 -4.35 -20.92
CA VAL A 142 4.36 -5.69 -21.02
C VAL A 142 3.86 -5.95 -22.45
N GLU A 143 3.17 -4.99 -23.06
CA GLU A 143 2.67 -5.14 -24.43
C GLU A 143 3.80 -5.21 -25.46
N GLN A 144 4.88 -4.44 -25.28
CA GLN A 144 6.05 -4.51 -26.14
C GLN A 144 6.75 -5.87 -26.06
N ARG A 145 6.93 -6.39 -24.85
CA ARG A 145 7.51 -7.72 -24.62
C ARG A 145 6.64 -8.81 -25.27
N ARG A 146 5.33 -8.73 -25.08
CA ARG A 146 4.37 -9.67 -25.70
C ARG A 146 4.48 -9.70 -27.22
N LYS A 147 4.53 -8.53 -27.87
CA LYS A 147 4.72 -8.43 -29.33
C LYS A 147 6.08 -8.97 -29.80
N ALA A 148 7.15 -8.70 -29.05
CA ALA A 148 8.47 -9.21 -29.38
C ALA A 148 8.53 -10.75 -29.26
N GLU A 149 7.84 -11.31 -28.27
CA GLU A 149 7.68 -12.75 -28.08
C GLU A 149 6.89 -13.39 -29.23
N GLU A 150 5.73 -12.83 -29.59
CA GLU A 150 4.95 -13.26 -30.75
C GLU A 150 5.77 -13.22 -32.06
N GLN A 151 6.53 -12.14 -32.30
CA GLN A 151 7.40 -12.03 -33.47
C GLN A 151 8.51 -13.08 -33.48
N LYS A 152 9.10 -13.36 -32.31
CA LYS A 152 10.11 -14.41 -32.15
C LYS A 152 9.53 -15.78 -32.47
N GLU A 153 8.32 -16.09 -32.00
CA GLU A 153 7.64 -17.35 -32.33
C GLU A 153 7.37 -17.49 -33.83
N VAL A 154 6.88 -16.42 -34.48
CA VAL A 154 6.65 -16.41 -35.94
C VAL A 154 7.95 -16.65 -36.69
N LEU A 155 9.04 -15.96 -36.32
CA LEU A 155 10.35 -16.12 -36.95
C LEU A 155 10.91 -17.53 -36.73
N LEU A 156 10.77 -18.08 -35.53
CA LEU A 156 11.18 -19.45 -35.23
C LEU A 156 10.41 -20.44 -36.12
N ARG A 157 9.09 -20.30 -36.22
CA ARG A 157 8.25 -21.14 -37.09
C ARG A 157 8.69 -21.06 -38.56
N GLU A 158 9.01 -19.86 -39.04
CA GLU A 158 9.52 -19.66 -40.40
C GLU A 158 10.89 -20.34 -40.61
N LEU A 159 11.82 -20.17 -39.67
CA LEU A 159 13.13 -20.83 -39.73
C LEU A 159 12.99 -22.35 -39.76
N HIS A 160 12.14 -22.93 -38.91
CA HIS A 160 11.90 -24.37 -38.91
C HIS A 160 11.35 -24.87 -40.25
N HIS A 161 10.41 -24.14 -40.84
CA HIS A 161 9.89 -24.45 -42.16
C HIS A 161 10.98 -24.37 -43.26
N ARG A 162 11.83 -23.35 -43.22
CA ARG A 162 12.96 -23.19 -44.17
C ARG A 162 14.00 -24.30 -44.02
N VAL A 163 14.34 -24.69 -42.79
CA VAL A 163 15.28 -25.80 -42.53
C VAL A 163 14.71 -27.11 -43.08
N LYS A 164 13.42 -27.39 -42.85
CA LYS A 164 12.73 -28.56 -43.42
C LYS A 164 12.81 -28.58 -44.95
N ASN A 165 12.48 -27.45 -45.59
CA ASN A 165 12.54 -27.32 -47.06
C ASN A 165 13.96 -27.51 -47.60
N ASN A 166 14.97 -26.94 -46.94
CA ASN A 166 16.37 -27.07 -47.35
C ASN A 166 16.85 -28.53 -47.26
N LEU A 167 16.53 -29.24 -46.17
CA LEU A 167 16.89 -30.65 -46.02
C LEU A 167 16.20 -31.54 -47.06
N GLN A 168 14.94 -31.25 -47.39
CA GLN A 168 14.21 -31.96 -48.47
C GLN A 168 14.85 -31.71 -49.84
N MET A 169 15.24 -30.47 -50.14
CA MET A 169 15.91 -30.12 -51.39
C MET A 169 17.27 -30.84 -51.52
N VAL A 170 18.10 -30.81 -50.46
CA VAL A 170 19.38 -31.52 -50.42
C VAL A 170 19.16 -33.03 -50.61
N SER A 171 18.18 -33.63 -49.94
CA SER A 171 17.83 -35.04 -50.13
C SER A 171 17.41 -35.35 -51.57
N SER A 172 16.70 -34.43 -52.24
CA SER A 172 16.25 -34.61 -53.63
C SER A 172 17.41 -34.50 -54.62
N LEU A 173 18.33 -33.55 -54.41
CA LEU A 173 19.54 -33.40 -55.22
C LEU A 173 20.46 -34.63 -55.09
N LEU A 174 20.66 -35.14 -53.88
CA LEU A 174 21.43 -36.36 -53.64
C LEU A 174 20.80 -37.57 -54.35
N GLN A 175 19.47 -37.66 -54.37
CA GLN A 175 18.75 -38.72 -55.08
C GLN A 175 18.89 -38.60 -56.61
N LEU A 176 18.85 -37.38 -57.16
CA LEU A 176 19.09 -37.16 -58.59
C LEU A 176 20.53 -37.52 -58.97
N GLN A 177 21.50 -37.11 -58.16
CA GLN A 177 22.91 -37.48 -58.35
C GLN A 177 23.11 -38.99 -58.24
N GLU A 178 22.51 -39.66 -57.25
CA GLU A 178 22.55 -41.13 -57.13
C GLU A 178 22.05 -41.80 -58.42
N ASN A 179 20.93 -41.32 -58.97
CA ASN A 179 20.36 -41.87 -60.20
C ASN A 179 21.26 -41.67 -61.42
N SER A 180 21.96 -40.54 -61.53
CA SER A 180 22.85 -40.20 -62.65
C SER A 180 24.31 -40.67 -62.48
N SER A 181 24.68 -41.24 -61.32
CA SER A 181 26.05 -41.65 -61.00
C SER A 181 26.38 -43.09 -61.39
N ASN A 182 27.68 -43.39 -61.47
CA ASN A 182 28.21 -44.74 -61.70
C ASN A 182 27.87 -45.69 -60.53
N PRO A 183 27.81 -47.02 -60.77
CA PRO A 183 27.41 -48.00 -59.75
C PRO A 183 28.23 -47.95 -58.46
N ASP A 184 29.53 -47.65 -58.55
CA ASP A 184 30.43 -47.60 -57.39
C ASP A 184 30.12 -46.41 -56.46
N ASP A 185 29.75 -45.25 -57.02
CA ASP A 185 29.47 -44.02 -56.26
C ASP A 185 28.05 -43.97 -55.65
N ARG A 186 27.12 -44.79 -56.16
CA ARG A 186 25.73 -44.84 -55.69
C ARG A 186 25.61 -45.18 -54.20
N SER A 187 26.46 -46.07 -53.71
CA SER A 187 26.44 -46.52 -52.31
C SER A 187 26.68 -45.36 -51.34
N VAL A 188 27.67 -44.51 -51.64
CA VAL A 188 28.06 -43.33 -50.83
C VAL A 188 27.00 -42.23 -50.89
N LEU A 189 26.42 -41.99 -52.07
CA LEU A 189 25.35 -41.00 -52.24
C LEU A 189 24.05 -41.42 -51.53
N LYS A 190 23.70 -42.71 -51.58
CA LYS A 190 22.58 -43.28 -50.85
C LYS A 190 22.74 -43.09 -49.34
N GLU A 191 23.93 -43.40 -48.81
CA GLU A 191 24.23 -43.21 -47.38
C GLU A 191 24.13 -41.72 -46.99
N SER A 192 24.66 -40.82 -47.81
CA SER A 192 24.59 -39.37 -47.57
C SER A 192 23.14 -38.88 -47.55
N ARG A 193 22.29 -39.35 -48.48
CA ARG A 193 20.86 -39.03 -48.52
C ARG A 193 20.13 -39.51 -47.27
N ASP A 194 20.40 -40.74 -46.84
CA ASP A 194 19.73 -41.34 -45.69
C ASP A 194 20.12 -40.60 -44.39
N ARG A 195 21.37 -40.13 -44.27
CA ARG A 195 21.82 -39.24 -43.17
C ARG A 195 21.09 -37.88 -43.17
N VAL A 196 20.92 -37.24 -44.34
CA VAL A 196 20.16 -35.98 -44.46
C VAL A 196 18.68 -36.16 -44.07
N ARG A 197 18.07 -37.30 -44.43
CA ARG A 197 16.71 -37.64 -43.99
C ARG A 197 16.62 -37.85 -42.48
N ALA A 198 17.61 -38.53 -41.87
CA ALA A 198 17.65 -38.69 -40.43
C ALA A 198 17.75 -37.32 -39.71
N LEU A 199 18.57 -36.40 -40.21
CA LEU A 199 18.65 -35.02 -39.68
C LEU A 199 17.31 -34.27 -39.78
N ALA A 200 16.56 -34.44 -40.88
CA ALA A 200 15.24 -33.83 -41.05
C ALA A 200 14.23 -34.36 -40.01
N LEU A 201 14.23 -35.67 -39.76
CA LEU A 201 13.35 -36.30 -38.76
C LEU A 201 13.69 -35.84 -37.33
N VAL A 202 14.99 -35.76 -37.00
CA VAL A 202 15.44 -35.26 -35.69
C VAL A 202 15.03 -33.79 -35.50
N HIS A 203 15.22 -32.94 -36.51
CA HIS A 203 14.81 -31.54 -36.44
C HIS A 203 13.29 -31.39 -36.21
N GLU A 204 12.46 -32.18 -36.91
CA GLU A 204 11.00 -32.17 -36.74
C GLU A 204 10.59 -32.66 -35.34
N SER A 205 11.24 -33.70 -34.82
CA SER A 205 11.00 -34.21 -33.46
C SER A 205 11.35 -33.20 -32.36
N ILE A 206 12.47 -32.48 -32.49
CA ILE A 206 12.89 -31.47 -31.49
C ILE A 206 11.88 -30.32 -31.45
N TYR A 207 11.41 -29.86 -32.62
CA TYR A 207 10.43 -28.78 -32.68
C TYR A 207 9.07 -29.17 -32.07
N GLN A 208 8.56 -30.36 -32.41
CA GLN A 208 7.29 -30.85 -31.84
C GLN A 208 7.35 -31.03 -30.32
N SER A 209 8.51 -31.45 -29.78
CA SER A 209 8.69 -31.56 -28.33
C SER A 209 8.73 -30.21 -27.60
N SER A 210 9.25 -29.17 -28.25
CA SER A 210 9.32 -27.81 -27.68
C SER A 210 7.96 -27.09 -27.68
N ASP A 211 7.10 -27.38 -28.66
CA ASP A 211 5.72 -26.88 -28.72
C ASP A 211 4.80 -27.52 -27.64
N LEU A 212 5.15 -28.72 -27.15
CA LEU A 212 4.40 -29.45 -26.11
C LEU A 212 4.81 -29.10 -24.67
N SER A 213 5.89 -28.33 -24.49
CA SER A 213 6.46 -27.99 -23.17
C SER A 213 6.34 -26.51 -22.78
N GLY A 214 5.64 -25.72 -23.61
CA GLY A 214 5.21 -24.34 -23.33
C GLY A 214 3.81 -24.29 -22.70
#